data_AF-A0A948BTV6-F1
#
_entry.id   AF-A0A948BTV6-F1
#
_cell.length_a   1.000
_cell.length_b   1.000
_cell.length_c   1.000
_cell.angle_alpha   90.00
_cell.angle_beta   90.00
_cell.angle_gamma   90.00
#
_symmetry.space_group_name_H-M   'P 1'
#
loop_
_entity.id
_entity.type
_entity.pdbx_description
1 polymer ?
#
loop_
_entity_poly.entity_id
_entity_poly.type
_entity_poly.pdbx_seq_one_letter_code
_entity_poly.pdbx_strand_id
1 'polypeptide(L)'
;MSFTPNIQVFCCHYTSQQAIAEGDDGLRKSGFPEGAVINRLSCSGKLQVSTILKAFEKGADGVCVVGCPVDKCHNLMGSQRAAHRVSAVKKALEELGAGGDRIEMSHLERGFHPEFIETAKIMMERVLEMGPSPFRDAMKPVADKAEKKAGKETAKKVVEKPAAAKKSVSAKSAAAKPAGKAAKAPVKKAARKGGKK
;
A
#
# COMPACT_ATOMS: atom_id res chain seq x y z
N MET A 1 -23.11 -21.93 -6.25
CA MET A 1 -22.50 -21.77 -4.91
C MET A 1 -22.02 -20.33 -4.82
N SER A 2 -22.62 -19.50 -3.98
CA SER A 2 -22.18 -18.11 -3.80
C SER A 2 -20.88 -18.10 -2.99
N PHE A 3 -19.76 -18.23 -3.70
CA PHE A 3 -18.43 -18.11 -3.13
C PHE A 3 -18.03 -16.63 -3.17
N THR A 4 -17.70 -16.07 -2.00
CA THR A 4 -17.10 -14.74 -1.88
C THR A 4 -15.60 -14.90 -1.67
N PRO A 5 -14.77 -14.70 -2.71
CA PRO A 5 -13.32 -14.66 -2.59
C PRO A 5 -12.81 -13.70 -1.53
N ASN A 6 -11.86 -14.15 -0.72
CA ASN A 6 -11.09 -13.30 0.18
C ASN A 6 -9.82 -12.82 -0.52
N ILE A 7 -9.76 -11.54 -0.87
CA ILE A 7 -8.63 -10.93 -1.57
C ILE A 7 -7.84 -10.05 -0.61
N GLN A 8 -6.53 -10.25 -0.52
CA GLN A 8 -5.65 -9.42 0.28
C GLN A 8 -4.90 -8.43 -0.61
N VAL A 9 -5.15 -7.13 -0.44
CA VAL A 9 -4.56 -6.07 -1.27
C VAL A 9 -3.47 -5.33 -0.50
N PHE A 10 -2.21 -5.64 -0.76
CA PHE A 10 -1.06 -4.94 -0.19
C PHE A 10 -0.73 -3.71 -1.01
N CYS A 11 -0.89 -2.53 -0.42
CA CYS A 11 -0.75 -1.28 -1.16
C CYS A 11 0.36 -0.38 -0.60
N CYS A 12 1.13 0.22 -1.51
CA CYS A 12 2.15 1.20 -1.18
C CYS A 12 1.49 2.53 -0.77
N HIS A 13 1.88 3.06 0.39
CA HIS A 13 1.43 4.37 0.88
C HIS A 13 1.54 5.47 -0.18
N TYR A 14 2.68 5.56 -0.86
CA TYR A 14 2.95 6.64 -1.81
C TYR A 14 2.10 6.63 -3.07
N THR A 15 1.57 5.47 -3.46
CA THR A 15 0.73 5.30 -4.64
C THR A 15 -0.74 5.38 -4.28
N SER A 16 -1.16 4.62 -3.26
CA SER A 16 -2.57 4.39 -2.96
C SER A 16 -3.13 5.30 -1.86
N GLN A 17 -2.35 6.23 -1.30
CA GLN A 17 -2.83 7.09 -0.20
C GLN A 17 -4.12 7.85 -0.53
N GLN A 18 -4.28 8.33 -1.76
CA GLN A 18 -5.49 9.05 -2.15
C GLN A 18 -6.70 8.11 -2.27
N ALA A 19 -6.52 6.92 -2.86
CA ALA A 19 -7.57 5.90 -2.91
C ALA A 19 -8.02 5.47 -1.50
N ILE A 20 -7.07 5.26 -0.60
CA ILE A 20 -7.36 4.85 0.79
C ILE A 20 -7.98 5.99 1.61
N ALA A 21 -7.78 7.26 1.21
CA ALA A 21 -8.34 8.41 1.92
C ALA A 21 -9.87 8.48 1.84
N GLU A 22 -10.49 7.84 0.84
CA GLU A 22 -11.95 7.70 0.75
C GLU A 22 -12.53 6.74 1.81
N GLY A 23 -11.67 5.95 2.46
CA GLY A 23 -12.06 4.89 3.39
C GLY A 23 -12.72 3.70 2.68
N ASP A 24 -12.97 2.64 3.44
CA ASP A 24 -13.54 1.40 2.89
C ASP A 24 -14.95 1.64 2.32
N ASP A 25 -15.77 2.47 2.97
CA ASP A 25 -17.12 2.79 2.50
C ASP A 25 -17.11 3.61 1.20
N GLY A 26 -16.15 4.53 1.05
CA GLY A 26 -15.97 5.31 -0.16
C GLY A 26 -15.52 4.43 -1.34
N LEU A 27 -14.55 3.55 -1.08
CA LEU A 27 -14.08 2.57 -2.06
C LEU A 27 -15.18 1.59 -2.49
N ARG A 28 -16.02 1.13 -1.55
CA ARG A 28 -17.17 0.26 -1.87
C ARG A 28 -18.19 0.97 -2.76
N LYS A 29 -18.47 2.25 -2.51
CA LYS A 29 -19.36 3.07 -3.38
C LYS A 29 -18.80 3.24 -4.78
N SER A 30 -17.48 3.30 -4.93
CA SER A 30 -16.80 3.34 -6.24
C SER A 30 -16.60 1.95 -6.87
N GLY A 31 -17.12 0.89 -6.24
CA GLY A 31 -17.21 -0.46 -6.78
C GLY A 31 -16.05 -1.38 -6.39
N PHE A 32 -15.32 -1.08 -5.32
CA PHE A 32 -14.33 -2.00 -4.76
C PHE A 32 -15.00 -3.29 -4.25
N PRO A 33 -14.48 -4.49 -4.59
CA PRO A 33 -15.12 -5.75 -4.24
C PRO A 33 -15.20 -5.96 -2.73
N GLU A 34 -16.34 -6.44 -2.24
CA GLU A 34 -16.61 -6.59 -0.81
C GLU A 34 -15.67 -7.57 -0.09
N GLY A 35 -15.21 -8.60 -0.81
CA GLY A 35 -14.26 -9.60 -0.32
C GLY A 35 -12.80 -9.14 -0.31
N ALA A 36 -12.49 -7.92 -0.77
CA ALA A 36 -11.14 -7.39 -0.77
C ALA A 36 -10.83 -6.59 0.50
N VAL A 37 -9.71 -6.92 1.14
CA VAL A 37 -9.19 -6.28 2.35
C VAL A 37 -7.90 -5.55 2.03
N ILE A 38 -7.83 -4.28 2.43
CA ILE A 38 -6.69 -3.40 2.13
C ILE A 38 -5.67 -3.47 3.27
N ASN A 39 -4.46 -3.90 2.94
CA ASN A 39 -3.30 -3.93 3.84
C ASN A 39 -2.31 -2.83 3.46
N ARG A 40 -2.33 -1.73 4.22
CA ARG A 40 -1.48 -0.57 3.93
C ARG A 40 -0.03 -0.80 4.37
N LEU A 41 0.89 -0.59 3.43
CA LEU A 41 2.33 -0.63 3.68
C LEU A 41 2.94 0.76 3.53
N SER A 42 3.94 1.09 4.36
CA SER A 42 4.76 2.30 4.15
C SER A 42 5.42 2.32 2.75
N CYS A 43 5.80 1.15 2.23
CA CYS A 43 6.28 0.98 0.86
C CYS A 43 6.11 -0.49 0.44
N SER A 44 5.84 -0.75 -0.84
CA SER A 44 5.83 -2.10 -1.41
C SER A 44 7.18 -2.82 -1.18
N GLY A 45 8.30 -2.08 -1.13
CA GLY A 45 9.61 -2.66 -0.86
C GLY A 45 9.79 -3.30 0.52
N LYS A 46 8.89 -3.02 1.49
CA LYS A 46 8.87 -3.73 2.78
C LYS A 46 8.12 -5.06 2.72
N LEU A 47 7.37 -5.33 1.65
CA LEU A 47 6.64 -6.58 1.50
C LEU A 47 7.63 -7.74 1.40
N GLN A 48 7.56 -8.67 2.35
CA GLN A 48 8.38 -9.87 2.38
C GLN A 48 7.58 -11.06 1.86
N VAL A 49 8.28 -12.06 1.33
CA VAL A 49 7.68 -13.32 0.87
C VAL A 49 6.87 -13.98 1.99
N SER A 50 7.40 -13.99 3.22
CA SER A 50 6.71 -14.54 4.39
C SER A 50 5.37 -13.85 4.68
N THR A 51 5.24 -12.55 4.44
CA THR A 51 3.98 -11.82 4.62
C THR A 51 2.94 -12.25 3.59
N ILE A 52 3.37 -12.47 2.34
CA ILE A 52 2.52 -12.94 1.25
C ILE A 52 2.04 -14.37 1.55
N LEU A 53 2.95 -15.27 1.90
CA LEU A 53 2.61 -16.66 2.22
C LEU A 53 1.68 -16.74 3.43
N LYS A 54 1.93 -15.94 4.47
CA LYS A 54 1.05 -15.86 5.64
C LYS A 54 -0.36 -15.37 5.30
N ALA A 55 -0.53 -14.60 4.23
CA ALA A 55 -1.87 -14.22 3.76
C ALA A 55 -2.61 -15.43 3.18
N PHE A 56 -1.94 -16.25 2.36
CA PHE A 56 -2.49 -17.50 1.85
C PHE A 56 -2.79 -18.52 2.96
N GLU A 57 -1.89 -18.65 3.95
CA GLU A 57 -2.10 -19.49 5.14
C GLU A 57 -3.35 -19.07 5.95
N LYS A 58 -3.68 -17.78 5.94
CA LYS A 58 -4.89 -17.23 6.59
C LYS A 58 -6.17 -17.41 5.74
N GLY A 59 -6.10 -18.16 4.65
CA GLY A 59 -7.23 -18.41 3.77
C GLY A 59 -7.52 -17.28 2.78
N ALA A 60 -6.49 -16.53 2.36
CA ALA A 60 -6.63 -15.67 1.19
C ALA A 60 -6.82 -16.53 -0.07
N ASP A 61 -7.82 -16.19 -0.88
CA ASP A 61 -8.07 -16.83 -2.16
C ASP A 61 -7.21 -16.20 -3.28
N GLY A 62 -6.88 -14.92 -3.12
CA GLY A 62 -5.95 -14.17 -3.97
C GLY A 62 -5.24 -13.04 -3.22
N VAL A 63 -4.07 -12.66 -3.73
CA VAL A 63 -3.24 -11.59 -3.19
C VAL A 63 -2.89 -10.61 -4.31
N CYS A 64 -3.23 -9.35 -4.11
CA CYS A 64 -2.86 -8.27 -5.01
C CYS A 64 -1.83 -7.37 -4.34
N VAL A 65 -0.80 -6.98 -5.09
CA VAL A 65 0.21 -6.03 -4.63
C VAL A 65 0.18 -4.79 -5.51
N VAL A 66 -0.03 -3.62 -4.91
CA VAL A 66 -0.03 -2.34 -5.62
C VAL A 66 1.21 -1.52 -5.24
N GLY A 67 2.04 -1.23 -6.23
CA GLY A 67 3.27 -0.46 -6.07
C GLY A 67 3.35 0.74 -7.01
N CYS A 68 4.35 1.58 -6.79
CA CYS A 68 4.71 2.64 -7.75
C CYS A 68 5.18 2.02 -9.08
N PRO A 69 5.20 2.78 -10.19
CA PRO A 69 5.89 2.35 -11.39
C PRO A 69 7.36 2.08 -11.09
N VAL A 70 7.93 1.06 -11.74
CA VAL A 70 9.29 0.59 -11.47
C VAL A 70 10.30 1.74 -11.58
N ASP A 71 10.16 2.59 -12.59
CA ASP A 71 11.05 3.72 -12.86
C ASP A 71 10.77 4.97 -12.01
N LYS A 72 9.61 5.03 -11.33
CA LYS A 72 9.15 6.19 -10.54
C LYS A 72 8.97 5.87 -9.06
N CYS A 73 9.64 4.85 -8.56
CA CYS A 73 9.52 4.43 -7.17
C CYS A 73 10.02 5.52 -6.21
N HIS A 74 9.25 5.80 -5.15
CA HIS A 74 9.67 6.79 -4.14
C HIS A 74 10.98 6.40 -3.44
N ASN A 75 11.11 5.10 -3.16
CA ASN A 75 12.23 4.55 -2.39
C ASN A 75 13.22 3.83 -3.32
N LEU A 76 13.46 4.42 -4.50
CA LEU A 76 14.41 3.97 -5.53
C LEU A 76 14.06 2.62 -6.15
N MET A 77 14.35 1.52 -5.45
CA MET A 77 14.17 0.15 -5.96
C MET A 77 13.10 -0.64 -5.19
N GLY A 78 12.30 0.04 -4.35
CA GLY A 78 11.28 -0.62 -3.52
C GLY A 78 10.27 -1.42 -4.34
N SER A 79 9.77 -0.83 -5.43
CA SER A 79 8.79 -1.48 -6.31
C SER A 79 9.41 -2.64 -7.08
N GLN A 80 10.60 -2.47 -7.62
CA GLN A 80 11.34 -3.53 -8.32
C GLN A 80 11.59 -4.74 -7.41
N ARG A 81 12.07 -4.52 -6.19
CA ARG A 81 12.28 -5.61 -5.21
C ARG A 81 10.99 -6.35 -4.88
N ALA A 82 9.87 -5.63 -4.76
CA ALA A 82 8.57 -6.25 -4.53
C ALA A 82 8.14 -7.11 -5.73
N ALA A 83 8.33 -6.63 -6.96
CA ALA A 83 8.01 -7.39 -8.18
C ALA A 83 8.81 -8.69 -8.28
N HIS A 84 10.12 -8.66 -7.96
CA HIS A 84 10.93 -9.89 -7.90
C HIS A 84 10.41 -10.89 -6.85
N ARG A 85 10.01 -10.41 -5.67
CA ARG A 85 9.45 -11.27 -4.61
C ARG A 85 8.09 -11.85 -5.01
N VAL A 86 7.22 -11.05 -5.62
CA VAL A 86 5.91 -11.50 -6.11
C VAL A 86 6.09 -12.54 -7.21
N SER A 87 7.00 -12.32 -8.16
CA SER A 87 7.32 -13.31 -9.20
C SER A 87 7.86 -14.62 -8.62
N ALA A 88 8.71 -14.56 -7.60
CA ALA A 88 9.19 -15.76 -6.92
C ALA A 88 8.06 -16.54 -6.24
N VAL A 89 7.12 -15.85 -5.58
CA VAL A 89 5.94 -16.51 -4.98
C VAL A 89 5.02 -17.06 -6.05
N LYS A 90 4.81 -16.34 -7.15
CA LYS A 90 3.99 -16.79 -8.28
C LYS A 90 4.47 -18.14 -8.82
N LYS A 91 5.79 -18.27 -9.05
CA LYS A 91 6.41 -19.52 -9.47
C LYS A 91 6.26 -20.62 -8.43
N ALA A 92 6.49 -20.32 -7.15
CA ALA A 92 6.33 -21.31 -6.08
C ALA A 92 4.89 -21.82 -5.98
N LEU A 93 3.88 -20.96 -6.15
CA LEU A 93 2.46 -21.36 -6.14
C LEU A 93 2.08 -22.21 -7.36
N GLU A 94 2.70 -21.95 -8.51
CA GLU A 94 2.53 -22.75 -9.73
C GLU A 94 3.15 -24.14 -9.56
N GLU A 95 4.37 -24.24 -9.02
CA GLU A 95 5.05 -25.51 -8.72
C GLU A 95 4.28 -26.36 -7.69
N LEU A 96 3.60 -25.72 -6.73
CA LEU A 96 2.76 -26.38 -5.74
C LEU A 96 1.38 -26.79 -6.29
N GLY A 97 1.04 -26.43 -7.53
CA GLY A 97 -0.29 -26.69 -8.11
C GLY A 97 -1.42 -25.87 -7.49
N ALA A 98 -1.10 -24.81 -6.73
CA ALA A 98 -2.08 -23.95 -6.08
C ALA A 98 -2.61 -22.85 -7.01
N GLY A 99 -1.97 -22.63 -8.17
CA GLY A 99 -2.34 -21.61 -9.16
C GLY A 99 -1.57 -20.32 -8.94
N GLY A 100 -0.55 -20.07 -9.78
CA GLY A 100 0.28 -18.87 -9.71
C GLY A 100 -0.49 -17.57 -9.96
N ASP A 101 -1.60 -17.62 -10.68
CA ASP A 101 -2.42 -16.45 -10.99
C ASP A 101 -3.24 -15.91 -9.80
N ARG A 102 -3.16 -16.58 -8.64
CA ARG A 102 -3.69 -16.07 -7.38
C ARG A 102 -2.87 -14.92 -6.81
N ILE A 103 -1.71 -14.60 -7.38
CA ILE A 103 -0.91 -13.45 -6.99
C ILE A 103 -0.52 -12.60 -8.19
N GLU A 104 -0.69 -11.29 -8.08
CA GLU A 104 -0.28 -10.35 -9.11
C GLU A 104 0.20 -9.03 -8.48
N MET A 105 1.17 -8.39 -9.15
CA MET A 105 1.61 -7.05 -8.78
C MET A 105 1.25 -6.05 -9.88
N SER A 106 0.55 -4.99 -9.50
CA SER A 106 0.23 -3.87 -10.38
C SER A 106 1.02 -2.62 -10.01
N HIS A 107 1.42 -1.90 -11.06
CA HIS A 107 2.24 -0.71 -10.97
C HIS A 107 1.39 0.50 -11.34
N LEU A 108 0.99 1.29 -10.35
CA LEU A 108 0.13 2.46 -10.54
C LEU A 108 0.87 3.75 -10.21
N GLU A 109 0.59 4.82 -10.96
CA GLU A 109 1.13 6.14 -10.69
C GLU A 109 0.64 6.70 -9.35
N ARG A 110 1.22 7.81 -8.89
CA ARG A 110 0.75 8.46 -7.66
C ARG A 110 -0.53 9.22 -7.95
N GLY A 111 -1.56 9.01 -7.15
CA GLY A 111 -2.81 9.72 -7.29
C GLY A 111 -4.01 8.85 -6.95
N PHE A 112 -5.19 9.43 -7.09
CA PHE A 112 -6.43 8.69 -7.10
C PHE A 112 -6.59 8.07 -8.49
N HIS A 113 -6.53 6.74 -8.55
CA HIS A 113 -6.65 6.01 -9.80
C HIS A 113 -7.84 5.07 -9.72
N PRO A 114 -8.82 5.16 -10.65
CA PRO A 114 -9.84 4.12 -10.79
C PRO A 114 -9.20 2.75 -11.06
N GLU A 115 -7.99 2.74 -11.62
CA GLU A 115 -7.15 1.55 -11.83
C GLU A 115 -6.87 0.77 -10.52
N PHE A 116 -6.86 1.44 -9.36
CA PHE A 116 -6.72 0.76 -8.06
C PHE A 116 -7.90 -0.20 -7.80
N ILE A 117 -9.11 0.27 -8.11
CA ILE A 117 -10.34 -0.51 -7.94
C ILE A 117 -10.39 -1.61 -9.01
N GLU A 118 -10.04 -1.27 -10.24
CA GLU A 118 -9.98 -2.21 -11.36
C GLU A 118 -9.01 -3.36 -11.09
N THR A 119 -7.84 -3.08 -10.51
CA THR A 119 -6.87 -4.11 -10.14
C THR A 119 -7.48 -5.14 -9.17
N ALA A 120 -8.25 -4.67 -8.18
CA ALA A 120 -8.93 -5.57 -7.24
C ALA A 120 -10.06 -6.36 -7.91
N LYS A 121 -10.79 -5.75 -8.85
CA LYS A 121 -11.83 -6.43 -9.65
C LYS A 121 -11.25 -7.52 -10.54
N ILE A 122 -10.18 -7.24 -11.26
CA ILE A 122 -9.49 -8.23 -12.10
C ILE A 122 -9.02 -9.42 -11.26
N MET A 123 -8.46 -9.15 -10.07
CA MET A 123 -8.07 -10.23 -9.16
C MET A 123 -9.29 -11.04 -8.68
N MET A 124 -10.41 -10.38 -8.41
CA MET A 124 -11.67 -11.05 -8.02
C MET A 124 -12.18 -11.98 -9.11
N GLU A 125 -12.21 -11.52 -10.35
CA GLU A 125 -12.65 -12.31 -11.51
C GLU A 125 -11.78 -13.54 -11.70
N ARG A 126 -10.45 -13.37 -11.68
CA ARG A 126 -9.49 -14.49 -11.78
C ARG A 126 -9.72 -15.55 -10.69
N VAL A 127 -9.95 -15.11 -9.46
CA VAL A 127 -10.16 -16.03 -8.33
C VAL A 127 -11.52 -16.71 -8.42
N LEU A 128 -12.55 -16.04 -8.94
CA LEU A 128 -13.85 -16.66 -9.21
C LEU A 128 -13.75 -17.77 -10.26
N GLU A 129 -12.93 -17.58 -11.30
CA GLU A 129 -12.67 -18.59 -12.33
C GLU A 129 -11.89 -19.79 -11.80
N MET A 130 -10.88 -19.55 -10.95
CA MET A 130 -10.05 -20.60 -10.36
C MET A 130 -10.73 -21.35 -9.21
N GLY A 131 -11.70 -20.72 -8.54
CA GLY A 131 -12.33 -21.25 -7.34
C GLY A 131 -11.54 -21.01 -6.04
N PRO A 132 -12.05 -21.52 -4.90
CA PRO A 132 -11.48 -21.26 -3.58
C PRO A 132 -10.04 -21.76 -3.46
N SER A 133 -9.23 -21.14 -2.60
CA SER A 133 -7.84 -21.57 -2.43
C SER A 133 -7.72 -22.89 -1.71
N PRO A 134 -6.78 -23.75 -2.13
CA PRO A 134 -6.50 -25.02 -1.44
C PRO A 134 -5.98 -24.81 -0.01
N PHE A 135 -5.56 -23.59 0.31
CA PHE A 135 -5.03 -23.22 1.63
C PHE A 135 -6.13 -22.84 2.65
N ARG A 136 -7.40 -22.69 2.24
CA ARG A 136 -8.49 -22.33 3.16
C ARG A 136 -8.76 -23.39 4.23
N ASP A 137 -8.66 -24.66 3.86
CA ASP A 137 -8.96 -25.77 4.77
C ASP A 137 -7.77 -26.18 5.64
N ALA A 138 -6.56 -25.75 5.28
CA ALA A 138 -5.34 -26.05 6.04
C ALA A 138 -5.31 -25.40 7.43
N MET A 139 -6.18 -24.42 7.70
CA MET A 139 -6.22 -23.72 8.98
C MET A 139 -7.67 -23.44 9.43
N LYS A 140 -8.27 -24.38 10.16
CA LYS A 140 -9.21 -23.96 11.23
C LYS A 140 -8.43 -23.04 12.16
N PRO A 141 -8.98 -21.90 12.61
CA PRO A 141 -8.21 -20.89 13.32
C PRO A 141 -7.63 -21.47 14.61
N VAL A 142 -6.31 -21.61 14.67
CA VAL A 142 -5.61 -21.56 15.96
C VAL A 142 -5.72 -20.11 16.38
N ALA A 143 -6.66 -19.83 17.28
CA ALA A 143 -6.88 -18.52 17.86
C ALA A 143 -5.54 -17.86 18.19
N ASP A 144 -5.27 -16.70 17.57
CA ASP A 144 -4.18 -15.80 17.92
C ASP A 144 -4.35 -15.39 19.40
N LYS A 145 -3.81 -16.18 20.34
CA LYS A 145 -3.51 -15.73 21.71
C LYS A 145 -2.29 -14.81 21.64
N ALA A 146 -2.51 -13.56 21.22
CA ALA A 146 -1.52 -12.52 21.35
C ALA A 146 -2.18 -11.13 21.44
N GLU A 147 -3.04 -10.94 22.44
CA GLU A 147 -3.27 -9.61 23.00
C GLU A 147 -3.06 -9.64 24.52
N LYS A 148 -2.38 -8.60 25.01
CA LYS A 148 -2.22 -8.16 26.41
C LYS A 148 -1.05 -8.74 27.24
N LYS A 149 0.09 -8.05 27.20
CA LYS A 149 0.91 -7.77 28.40
C LYS A 149 1.76 -6.51 28.24
N ALA A 150 1.18 -5.38 28.67
CA ALA A 150 1.82 -4.18 29.24
C ALA A 150 0.68 -3.15 29.38
N GLY A 151 0.17 -2.75 30.54
CA GLY A 151 0.60 -2.84 31.92
C GLY A 151 -0.06 -1.63 32.57
N LYS A 152 -1.24 -1.81 33.17
CA LYS A 152 -1.94 -0.80 33.98
C LYS A 152 -1.91 -1.28 35.43
N GLU A 153 -1.75 -0.30 36.32
CA GLU A 153 -1.59 -0.35 37.79
C GLU A 153 -0.15 -0.61 38.25
N THR A 154 0.49 0.38 38.85
CA THR A 154 0.08 0.91 40.16
C THR A 154 0.03 2.43 40.23
N ALA A 155 -1.04 2.93 40.85
CA ALA A 155 -1.22 4.33 41.19
C ALA A 155 -0.79 4.62 42.64
N LYS A 156 -0.37 5.87 42.85
CA LYS A 156 -0.30 6.67 44.09
C LYS A 156 0.97 6.60 44.96
N LYS A 157 1.72 7.71 44.94
CA LYS A 157 1.86 8.59 46.12
C LYS A 157 2.11 10.04 45.67
N VAL A 158 1.25 10.94 46.12
CA VAL A 158 1.33 12.41 46.04
C VAL A 158 2.19 12.92 47.19
N VAL A 159 3.10 13.88 46.95
CA VAL A 159 3.44 15.00 47.85
C VAL A 159 3.94 16.19 47.01
N GLU A 160 3.58 17.39 47.47
CA GLU A 160 3.54 18.71 46.87
C GLU A 160 4.86 19.45 46.54
N LYS A 161 4.63 20.58 45.84
CA LYS A 161 5.45 21.69 45.32
C LYS A 161 6.20 22.50 46.43
N PRO A 162 7.23 23.31 46.09
CA PRO A 162 7.04 24.73 45.73
C PRO A 162 7.94 25.18 44.55
N ALA A 163 7.50 25.96 43.55
CA ALA A 163 7.30 27.41 43.51
C ALA A 163 8.57 28.28 43.65
N ALA A 164 9.08 28.79 42.51
CA ALA A 164 9.64 30.14 42.25
C ALA A 164 10.49 30.10 40.94
N ALA A 165 10.74 31.15 40.16
CA ALA A 165 10.08 32.40 39.82
C ALA A 165 10.99 33.06 38.75
N LYS A 166 10.41 33.58 37.64
CA LYS A 166 10.87 34.76 36.84
C LYS A 166 12.19 34.56 36.04
N LYS A 167 12.40 35.11 34.83
CA LYS A 167 11.89 36.32 34.14
C LYS A 167 12.21 36.22 32.63
N SER A 168 11.35 36.86 31.81
CA SER A 168 11.57 37.56 30.52
C SER A 168 13.02 37.73 30.04
N VAL A 169 13.35 37.73 28.74
CA VAL A 169 13.21 38.91 27.85
C VAL A 169 13.00 38.53 26.37
N SER A 170 12.10 39.25 25.73
CA SER A 170 11.82 39.32 24.30
C SER A 170 13.02 39.78 23.45
N ALA A 171 13.09 39.31 22.20
CA ALA A 171 13.65 40.11 21.10
C ALA A 171 12.91 39.80 19.79
N LYS A 172 12.53 40.88 19.13
CA LYS A 172 11.61 41.04 18.01
C LYS A 172 12.46 41.50 16.83
N SER A 173 12.34 40.89 15.65
CA SER A 173 12.70 41.53 14.36
C SER A 173 12.15 40.66 13.22
N ALA A 174 11.09 41.10 12.54
CA ALA A 174 11.09 42.03 11.41
C ALA A 174 11.15 41.27 10.08
N ALA A 175 9.97 41.13 9.46
CA ALA A 175 9.80 40.64 8.11
C ALA A 175 9.93 41.82 7.12
N ALA A 176 10.76 41.65 6.10
CA ALA A 176 10.80 42.48 4.91
C ALA A 176 10.86 41.58 3.66
N LYS A 177 9.86 41.70 2.79
CA LYS A 177 9.86 41.28 1.36
C LYS A 177 10.49 42.44 0.55
N PRO A 178 10.91 42.31 -0.73
CA PRO A 178 10.22 41.59 -1.80
C PRO A 178 11.10 40.83 -2.81
N ALA A 179 10.38 40.29 -3.81
CA ALA A 179 10.79 39.40 -4.87
C ALA A 179 11.88 39.93 -5.81
N GLY A 180 12.70 38.99 -6.32
CA GLY A 180 13.71 39.22 -7.34
C GLY A 180 13.68 38.16 -8.44
N LYS A 181 13.27 38.63 -9.63
CA LYS A 181 13.62 38.24 -11.01
C LYS A 181 13.51 36.78 -11.49
N ALA A 182 12.67 36.66 -12.51
CA ALA A 182 12.61 35.63 -13.54
C ALA A 182 13.95 35.43 -14.27
N ALA A 183 14.30 34.17 -14.50
CA ALA A 183 15.28 33.74 -15.49
C ALA A 183 14.56 32.90 -16.56
N LYS A 184 14.50 33.44 -17.79
CA LYS A 184 14.15 32.72 -19.02
C LYS A 184 15.42 32.05 -19.58
N ALA A 185 15.32 30.78 -19.99
CA ALA A 185 16.25 30.12 -20.90
C ALA A 185 15.51 28.99 -21.67
N PRO A 186 15.99 28.54 -22.84
CA PRO A 186 15.24 28.68 -24.09
C PRO A 186 14.47 27.43 -24.56
N VAL A 187 13.40 27.70 -25.33
CA VAL A 187 12.66 26.73 -26.15
C VAL A 187 13.55 26.27 -27.30
N LYS A 188 13.91 24.99 -27.33
CA LYS A 188 14.52 24.34 -28.50
C LYS A 188 13.46 24.13 -29.58
N LYS A 189 13.61 24.81 -30.72
CA LYS A 189 12.92 24.48 -31.98
C LYS A 189 13.48 23.17 -32.52
N ALA A 190 12.66 22.14 -32.64
CA ALA A 190 12.94 20.97 -33.46
C ALA A 190 11.63 20.50 -34.12
N ALA A 191 11.38 20.95 -35.34
CA ALA A 191 10.54 20.28 -36.34
C ALA A 191 10.41 21.15 -37.60
N ARG A 192 11.02 20.71 -38.70
CA ARG A 192 10.45 20.90 -40.04
C ARG A 192 10.97 19.81 -40.99
N LYS A 193 10.04 18.90 -41.31
CA LYS A 193 9.76 18.26 -42.61
C LYS A 193 10.98 17.95 -43.49
N GLY A 194 11.30 16.69 -43.78
CA GLY A 194 10.38 15.79 -44.48
C GLY A 194 10.49 16.03 -45.98
N GLY A 195 11.61 15.61 -46.58
CA GLY A 195 11.80 15.54 -48.02
C GLY A 195 11.14 14.27 -48.54
N LYS A 196 10.11 14.44 -49.36
CA LYS A 196 9.52 13.38 -50.17
C LYS A 196 9.04 14.02 -51.48
N LYS A 197 9.56 13.47 -52.58
CA LYS A 197 9.37 13.82 -53.99
C LYS A 197 10.21 14.96 -54.51
#